data_AF-A0A1G5DHZ9-F1
#
_entry.id   AF-A0A1G5DHZ9-F1
#
_cell.length_a   1.000
_cell.length_b   1.000
_cell.length_c   1.000
_cell.angle_alpha   90.00
_cell.angle_beta   90.00
_cell.angle_gamma   90.00
#
_symmetry.space_group_name_H-M   'P 1'
#
loop_
_entity.id
_entity.type
_entity.pdbx_description
1 polymer ?
#
loop_
_entity_poly.entity_id
_entity_poly.type
_entity_poly.pdbx_seq_one_letter_code
_entity_poly.pdbx_strand_id
1 'polypeptide(L)'
;MKSKNPDNIFSIDHIKRKARILLIKRAVFWLALFVLITAAGAYLVNREYKRVFRSYEVTLRSPMQDVGNATFRCFGKRFLSYNTDGIRCIGQDGKAVWTGAYQMEAPIVEVNGNYAAAADRGGRVIYIYDQTGELRSIKTAAPIIRLSVTSGGIVAAAQDEGTAVSVYFYDYRKDEGRECIYGIHTTMDGSGYPLAFSASSGGRLAAAATLSENAGRADTRVSFYDFSAAGKNYSDNKTISYHYAGDVVPVTAFLNDKKAFALSDSRLIIYEASNGSVMKSMNEVLLSGRIHAVFNSEKFIGIVFDDPNISDGYRMDIYNSAGEKTGVVEIDSAYREIVFSDDRAVVLGDRHCKVYKTDGRLKADIDFGEDNVRLLIPQPQEDRFIAVTDSDVISMQFR
;
A
#
# COMPACT_ATOMS: atom_id res chain seq x y z
N MET A 1 -88.68 42.01 39.62
CA MET A 1 -88.56 40.74 38.84
C MET A 1 -87.75 41.04 37.59
N LYS A 2 -86.87 40.11 37.16
CA LYS A 2 -85.70 40.28 36.27
C LYS A 2 -84.50 40.91 36.99
N SER A 3 -83.29 40.37 36.92
CA SER A 3 -82.77 39.18 36.26
C SER A 3 -81.37 38.94 36.83
N LYS A 4 -80.98 37.66 36.92
CA LYS A 4 -79.61 37.17 37.09
C LYS A 4 -78.59 38.09 36.42
N ASN A 5 -77.47 38.28 37.10
CA ASN A 5 -76.19 38.65 36.51
C ASN A 5 -75.55 37.35 35.97
N PRO A 6 -75.71 36.97 34.69
CA PRO A 6 -74.69 36.17 34.03
C PRO A 6 -73.58 37.14 33.66
N ASP A 7 -72.33 36.77 33.87
CA ASP A 7 -71.21 37.05 32.96
C ASP A 7 -69.89 36.69 33.64
N ASN A 8 -69.81 35.45 34.12
CA ASN A 8 -68.54 34.72 34.25
C ASN A 8 -68.18 34.02 32.93
N ILE A 9 -68.44 34.67 31.80
CA ILE A 9 -68.12 34.16 30.46
C ILE A 9 -67.07 35.07 29.81
N PHE A 10 -66.08 35.55 30.59
CA PHE A 10 -64.79 35.95 30.02
C PHE A 10 -63.96 34.70 29.70
N SER A 11 -64.48 34.00 28.69
CA SER A 11 -63.75 33.38 27.58
C SER A 11 -62.65 32.36 27.90
N ILE A 12 -63.11 31.11 28.06
CA ILE A 12 -62.31 29.89 27.82
C ILE A 12 -61.53 29.98 26.49
N ASP A 13 -62.09 30.65 25.48
CA ASP A 13 -61.44 30.86 24.18
C ASP A 13 -60.22 31.79 24.25
N HIS A 14 -60.23 32.80 25.12
CA HIS A 14 -59.10 33.70 25.30
C HIS A 14 -57.90 33.02 25.99
N ILE A 15 -58.18 32.08 26.90
CA ILE A 15 -57.18 31.20 27.55
C ILE A 15 -56.63 30.18 26.54
N LYS A 16 -57.51 29.54 25.75
CA LYS A 16 -57.12 28.61 24.67
C LYS A 16 -56.27 29.31 23.59
N ARG A 17 -56.56 30.57 23.24
CA ARG A 17 -55.74 31.37 22.30
C ARG A 17 -54.34 31.66 22.85
N LYS A 18 -54.23 32.10 24.11
CA LYS A 18 -52.93 32.35 24.77
C LYS A 18 -52.12 31.05 24.90
N ALA A 19 -52.76 29.94 25.25
CA ALA A 19 -52.11 28.62 25.32
C ALA A 19 -51.60 28.15 23.95
N ARG A 20 -52.40 28.31 22.87
CA ARG A 20 -51.95 28.00 21.49
C ARG A 20 -50.77 28.87 21.06
N ILE A 21 -50.78 30.17 21.36
CA ILE A 21 -49.66 31.07 21.03
C ILE A 21 -48.39 30.67 21.81
N LEU A 22 -48.51 30.30 23.09
CA LEU A 22 -47.37 29.81 23.88
C LEU A 22 -46.83 28.49 23.36
N LEU A 23 -47.70 27.57 22.92
CA LEU A 23 -47.30 26.31 22.29
C LEU A 23 -46.60 26.54 20.95
N ILE A 24 -47.11 27.44 20.10
CA ILE A 24 -46.47 27.82 18.84
C ILE A 24 -45.12 28.49 19.10
N LYS A 25 -45.03 29.43 20.04
CA LYS A 25 -43.76 30.08 20.41
C LYS A 25 -42.73 29.08 20.94
N ARG A 26 -43.15 28.12 21.76
CA ARG A 26 -42.29 27.02 22.22
C ARG A 26 -41.87 26.11 21.06
N ALA A 27 -42.78 25.76 20.16
CA ALA A 27 -42.47 24.93 18.99
C ALA A 27 -41.49 25.63 18.04
N VAL A 28 -41.69 26.93 17.76
CA VAL A 28 -40.77 27.75 16.96
C VAL A 28 -39.41 27.87 17.65
N PHE A 29 -39.38 28.05 18.97
CA PHE A 29 -38.13 28.08 19.73
C PHE A 29 -37.38 26.75 19.65
N TRP A 30 -38.05 25.62 19.87
CA TRP A 30 -37.43 24.29 19.77
C TRP A 30 -36.97 23.98 18.34
N LEU A 31 -37.74 24.38 17.33
CA LEU A 31 -37.35 24.26 15.93
C LEU A 31 -36.10 25.10 15.62
N ALA A 32 -36.06 26.35 16.07
CA ALA A 32 -34.90 27.22 15.90
C ALA A 32 -33.66 26.67 16.60
N LEU A 33 -33.82 26.12 17.81
CA LEU A 33 -32.73 25.46 18.54
C LEU A 33 -32.22 24.21 17.81
N PHE A 34 -33.12 23.37 17.29
CA PHE A 34 -32.76 22.20 16.49
C PHE A 34 -31.98 22.58 15.21
N VAL A 35 -32.43 23.62 14.50
CA VAL A 35 -31.73 24.16 13.33
C VAL A 35 -30.35 24.70 13.71
N LEU A 36 -30.21 25.39 14.85
CA LEU A 36 -28.92 25.85 15.34
C LEU A 36 -27.95 24.70 15.67
N ILE A 37 -28.43 23.66 16.37
CA ILE A 37 -27.61 22.50 16.73
C ILE A 37 -27.16 21.74 15.47
N THR A 38 -28.07 21.53 14.52
CA THR A 38 -27.74 20.84 13.26
C THR A 38 -26.77 21.66 12.40
N ALA A 39 -26.95 22.99 12.32
CA ALA A 39 -26.01 23.87 11.63
C ALA A 39 -24.63 23.90 12.30
N ALA A 40 -24.57 23.97 13.64
CA ALA A 40 -23.32 23.92 14.39
C ALA A 40 -22.61 22.56 14.20
N GLY A 41 -23.36 21.46 14.26
CA GLY A 41 -22.84 20.11 13.99
C GLY A 41 -22.29 19.98 12.58
N ALA A 42 -23.04 20.44 11.57
CA ALA A 42 -22.58 20.43 10.17
C ALA A 42 -21.33 21.29 9.97
N TYR A 43 -21.24 22.44 10.62
CA TYR A 43 -20.06 23.30 10.60
C TYR A 43 -18.83 22.60 11.20
N LEU A 44 -18.97 21.98 12.37
CA LEU A 44 -17.88 21.24 13.03
C LEU A 44 -17.40 20.06 12.17
N VAL A 45 -18.33 19.26 11.63
CA VAL A 45 -17.99 18.15 10.74
C VAL A 45 -17.27 18.64 9.49
N ASN A 46 -17.77 19.71 8.86
CA ASN A 46 -17.15 20.27 7.67
C ASN A 46 -15.75 20.87 7.97
N ARG A 47 -15.58 21.48 9.14
CA ARG A 47 -14.28 21.99 9.60
C ARG A 47 -13.28 20.86 9.78
N GLU A 48 -13.63 19.78 10.46
CA GLU A 48 -12.76 18.61 10.64
C GLU A 48 -12.51 17.89 9.30
N TYR A 49 -13.53 17.81 8.45
CA TYR A 49 -13.42 17.20 7.12
C TYR A 49 -12.39 17.94 6.25
N LYS A 50 -12.35 19.28 6.33
CA LYS A 50 -11.44 20.17 5.58
C LYS A 50 -10.15 20.51 6.34
N ARG A 51 -9.94 19.96 7.54
CA ARG A 51 -8.73 20.23 8.33
C ARG A 51 -7.51 19.69 7.59
N VAL A 52 -6.50 20.56 7.47
CA VAL A 52 -5.17 20.24 6.93
C VAL A 52 -4.14 20.63 7.97
N PHE A 53 -3.35 19.66 8.43
CA PHE A 53 -2.23 19.89 9.33
C PHE A 53 -1.08 20.55 8.56
N ARG A 54 -0.47 21.59 9.15
CA ARG A 54 0.60 22.37 8.49
C ARG A 54 1.87 22.53 9.32
N SER A 55 1.84 22.01 10.53
CA SER A 55 2.98 22.05 11.44
C SER A 55 3.08 20.72 12.15
N TYR A 56 4.22 20.46 12.78
CA TYR A 56 4.41 19.28 13.60
C TYR A 56 5.12 19.65 14.89
N GLU A 57 4.94 18.80 15.89
CA GLU A 57 5.67 18.83 17.14
C GLU A 57 6.37 17.49 17.33
N VAL A 58 7.62 17.54 17.76
CA VAL A 58 8.36 16.36 18.18
C VAL A 58 7.95 16.00 19.60
N THR A 59 7.29 14.86 19.75
CA THR A 59 6.83 14.35 21.06
C THR A 59 7.85 13.46 21.74
N LEU A 60 8.68 12.75 20.94
CA LEU A 60 9.79 11.94 21.42
C LEU A 60 10.88 11.93 20.35
N ARG A 61 12.14 12.06 20.77
CA ARG A 61 13.31 11.87 19.90
C ARG A 61 14.21 10.82 20.54
N SER A 62 14.48 9.78 19.78
CA SER A 62 15.32 8.66 20.19
C SER A 62 16.54 8.59 19.29
N PRO A 63 17.76 8.74 19.83
CA PRO A 63 18.97 8.62 19.03
C PRO A 63 19.08 7.20 18.48
N MET A 64 19.44 7.14 17.21
CA MET A 64 19.73 5.92 16.47
C MET A 64 21.22 5.89 16.17
N GLN A 65 21.82 4.70 16.17
CA GLN A 65 23.20 4.57 15.72
C GLN A 65 23.28 4.96 14.24
N ASP A 66 24.17 5.89 13.90
CA ASP A 66 24.45 6.26 12.51
C ASP A 66 24.81 5.00 11.70
N VAL A 67 24.10 4.80 10.60
CA VAL A 67 24.23 3.63 9.72
C VAL A 67 24.92 3.97 8.40
N GLY A 68 25.46 5.20 8.28
CA GLY A 68 26.11 5.69 7.08
C GLY A 68 25.17 5.72 5.88
N ASN A 69 25.65 5.27 4.72
CA ASN A 69 24.84 5.20 3.49
C ASN A 69 23.91 3.97 3.49
N ALA A 70 22.91 3.98 4.38
CA ALA A 70 21.90 2.94 4.49
C ALA A 70 20.60 3.32 3.78
N THR A 71 19.95 2.30 3.22
CA THR A 71 18.57 2.40 2.76
C THR A 71 17.63 1.98 3.88
N PHE A 72 16.58 2.75 4.08
CA PHE A 72 15.55 2.46 5.07
C PHE A 72 14.26 1.97 4.39
N ARG A 73 13.59 0.99 5.00
CA ARG A 73 12.24 0.53 4.62
C ARG A 73 11.35 0.33 5.84
N CYS A 74 10.06 0.56 5.65
CA CYS A 74 9.03 0.16 6.63
C CYS A 74 9.05 -1.36 6.79
N PHE A 75 9.06 -1.85 8.03
CA PHE A 75 9.10 -3.27 8.33
C PHE A 75 8.13 -3.59 9.46
N GLY A 76 6.87 -3.82 9.10
CA GLY A 76 5.77 -3.95 10.05
C GLY A 76 5.61 -2.67 10.87
N LYS A 77 5.80 -2.77 12.19
CA LYS A 77 5.78 -1.62 13.11
C LYS A 77 7.18 -1.05 13.39
N ARG A 78 8.21 -1.59 12.74
CA ARG A 78 9.62 -1.28 12.92
C ARG A 78 10.22 -0.79 11.61
N PHE A 79 11.53 -0.57 11.61
CA PHE A 79 12.28 -0.13 10.45
C PHE A 79 13.34 -1.14 10.11
N LEU A 80 13.60 -1.30 8.82
CA LEU A 80 14.72 -2.07 8.31
C LEU A 80 15.71 -1.08 7.71
N SER A 81 16.96 -1.12 8.16
CA SER A 81 18.07 -0.41 7.52
C SER A 81 19.01 -1.44 6.90
N TYR A 82 19.45 -1.22 5.66
CA TYR A 82 20.41 -2.11 5.01
C TYR A 82 21.36 -1.36 4.08
N ASN A 83 22.54 -1.93 3.87
CA ASN A 83 23.56 -1.46 2.94
C ASN A 83 24.34 -2.68 2.40
N THR A 84 25.54 -2.50 1.87
CA THR A 84 26.38 -3.60 1.35
C THR A 84 26.91 -4.54 2.44
N ASP A 85 26.96 -4.08 3.70
CA ASP A 85 27.68 -4.75 4.79
C ASP A 85 26.72 -5.40 5.81
N GLY A 86 25.41 -5.26 5.62
CA GLY A 86 24.43 -5.91 6.45
C GLY A 86 23.06 -5.26 6.48
N ILE A 87 22.26 -5.78 7.39
CA ILE A 87 20.84 -5.46 7.56
C ILE A 87 20.52 -5.40 9.04
N ARG A 88 19.66 -4.47 9.45
CA ARG A 88 19.31 -4.26 10.85
C ARG A 88 17.84 -3.91 10.97
N CYS A 89 17.20 -4.49 11.99
CA CYS A 89 15.88 -4.08 12.42
C CYS A 89 16.00 -3.09 13.58
N ILE A 90 15.31 -1.96 13.46
CA ILE A 90 15.36 -0.84 14.40
C ILE A 90 13.97 -0.67 15.01
N GLY A 91 13.92 -0.59 16.33
CA GLY A 91 12.70 -0.34 17.09
C GLY A 91 12.24 1.11 16.98
N GLN A 92 11.00 1.36 17.41
CA GLN A 92 10.47 2.73 17.51
C GLN A 92 11.19 3.58 18.57
N ASP A 93 11.96 2.94 19.45
CA ASP A 93 12.81 3.58 20.46
C ASP A 93 14.22 3.90 19.94
N GLY A 94 14.49 3.72 18.64
CA GLY A 94 15.79 3.97 18.01
C GLY A 94 16.83 2.87 18.23
N LYS A 95 16.51 1.84 19.02
CA LYS A 95 17.46 0.77 19.33
C LYS A 95 17.42 -0.34 18.28
N ALA A 96 18.57 -0.93 18.00
CA ALA A 96 18.65 -2.14 17.19
C ALA A 96 17.96 -3.30 17.93
N VAL A 97 16.99 -3.94 17.27
CA VAL A 97 16.35 -5.16 17.76
C VAL A 97 17.22 -6.36 17.43
N TRP A 98 17.69 -6.43 16.19
CA TRP A 98 18.62 -7.45 15.71
C TRP A 98 19.46 -6.87 14.58
N THR A 99 20.62 -7.49 14.32
CA THR A 99 21.50 -7.17 13.20
C THR A 99 21.86 -8.47 12.49
N GLY A 100 21.73 -8.50 11.17
CA GLY A 100 22.20 -9.55 10.28
C GLY A 100 23.43 -9.05 9.53
N ALA A 101 24.49 -9.87 9.52
CA ALA A 101 25.73 -9.56 8.83
C ALA A 101 25.79 -10.29 7.49
N TYR A 102 26.17 -9.57 6.44
CA TYR A 102 26.51 -10.13 5.13
C TYR A 102 27.51 -9.20 4.45
N GLN A 103 28.07 -9.65 3.34
CA GLN A 103 28.80 -8.80 2.42
C GLN A 103 28.23 -9.05 1.03
N MET A 104 27.56 -8.04 0.49
CA MET A 104 26.88 -8.09 -0.80
C MET A 104 27.38 -6.93 -1.66
N GLU A 105 27.70 -7.20 -2.92
CA GLU A 105 28.12 -6.16 -3.86
C GLU A 105 26.93 -5.31 -4.32
N ALA A 106 25.80 -5.95 -4.58
CA ALA A 106 24.58 -5.35 -5.08
C ALA A 106 23.35 -5.92 -4.35
N PRO A 107 23.12 -5.52 -3.08
CA PRO A 107 22.02 -6.05 -2.28
C PRO A 107 20.65 -5.76 -2.91
N ILE A 108 19.85 -6.81 -3.08
CA ILE A 108 18.43 -6.74 -3.44
C ILE A 108 17.61 -7.13 -2.21
N VAL A 109 16.84 -6.18 -1.69
CA VAL A 109 16.05 -6.35 -0.45
C VAL A 109 14.59 -6.04 -0.73
N GLU A 110 13.74 -7.02 -0.45
CA GLU A 110 12.28 -6.93 -0.57
C GLU A 110 11.64 -7.02 0.81
N VAL A 111 10.64 -6.19 1.07
CA VAL A 111 9.94 -6.13 2.36
C VAL A 111 8.43 -6.17 2.14
N ASN A 112 7.75 -7.06 2.86
CA ASN A 112 6.30 -7.15 2.82
C ASN A 112 5.75 -7.41 4.22
N GLY A 113 5.15 -6.37 4.81
CA GLY A 113 4.68 -6.41 6.18
C GLY A 113 5.80 -6.75 7.15
N ASN A 114 5.67 -7.91 7.81
CA ASN A 114 6.59 -8.36 8.86
C ASN A 114 7.75 -9.23 8.35
N TYR A 115 7.84 -9.48 7.04
CA TYR A 115 8.88 -10.32 6.44
C TYR A 115 9.75 -9.55 5.44
N ALA A 116 11.02 -9.90 5.40
CA ALA A 116 11.98 -9.35 4.47
C ALA A 116 12.84 -10.47 3.86
N ALA A 117 13.22 -10.31 2.61
CA ALA A 117 14.18 -11.16 1.94
C ALA A 117 15.33 -10.33 1.41
N ALA A 118 16.56 -10.77 1.62
CA ALA A 118 17.76 -10.11 1.12
C ALA A 118 18.64 -11.13 0.36
N ALA A 119 19.20 -10.72 -0.77
CA ALA A 119 20.22 -11.48 -1.48
C ALA A 119 21.16 -10.53 -2.20
N ASP A 120 22.32 -11.04 -2.61
CA ASP A 120 23.18 -10.32 -3.55
C ASP A 120 22.72 -10.58 -4.98
N ARG A 121 22.64 -9.54 -5.82
CA ARG A 121 22.35 -9.72 -7.25
C ARG A 121 23.53 -10.44 -7.90
N GLY A 122 23.27 -11.60 -8.50
CA GLY A 122 24.30 -12.52 -9.00
C GLY A 122 24.83 -13.49 -7.95
N GLY A 123 24.49 -13.30 -6.67
CA GLY A 123 24.77 -14.22 -5.59
C GLY A 123 23.85 -15.44 -5.59
N ARG A 124 24.10 -16.38 -4.67
CA ARG A 124 23.36 -17.64 -4.56
C ARG A 124 22.75 -17.91 -3.19
N VAL A 125 22.71 -16.92 -2.30
CA VAL A 125 22.14 -17.06 -0.95
C VAL A 125 21.02 -16.05 -0.75
N ILE A 126 19.87 -16.55 -0.30
CA ILE A 126 18.72 -15.74 0.12
C ILE A 126 18.68 -15.79 1.64
N TYR A 127 18.63 -14.63 2.28
CA TYR A 127 18.39 -14.48 3.71
C TYR A 127 16.94 -14.07 3.94
N ILE A 128 16.26 -14.76 4.84
CA ILE A 128 14.86 -14.50 5.18
C ILE A 128 14.80 -14.00 6.61
N TYR A 129 14.18 -12.85 6.82
CA TYR A 129 14.06 -12.20 8.11
C TYR A 129 12.60 -11.96 8.48
N ASP A 130 12.34 -11.93 9.78
CA ASP A 130 11.12 -11.38 10.35
C ASP A 130 11.43 -10.33 11.44
N GLN A 131 10.40 -9.95 12.19
CA GLN A 131 10.55 -9.01 13.30
C GLN A 131 11.49 -9.52 14.40
N THR A 132 11.72 -10.83 14.54
CA THR A 132 12.54 -11.43 15.60
C THR A 132 14.00 -11.63 15.19
N GLY A 133 14.29 -11.80 13.90
CA GLY A 133 15.66 -11.95 13.40
C GLY A 133 15.72 -12.67 12.06
N GLU A 134 16.87 -13.29 11.78
CA GLU A 134 17.00 -14.23 10.67
C GLU A 134 16.20 -15.50 10.97
N LEU A 135 15.34 -15.87 10.03
CA LEU A 135 14.57 -17.10 10.09
C LEU A 135 15.35 -18.26 9.46
N ARG A 136 15.96 -18.02 8.30
CA ARG A 136 16.72 -19.00 7.53
C ARG A 136 17.54 -18.33 6.44
N SER A 137 18.65 -18.96 6.05
CA SER A 137 19.33 -18.73 4.78
C SER A 137 19.14 -19.92 3.84
N ILE A 138 18.87 -19.63 2.57
CA ILE A 138 18.59 -20.63 1.53
C ILE A 138 19.62 -20.50 0.43
N LYS A 139 20.31 -21.60 0.12
CA LYS A 139 21.20 -21.70 -1.03
C LYS A 139 20.40 -22.02 -2.28
N THR A 140 20.64 -21.26 -3.33
CA THR A 140 20.02 -21.41 -4.64
C THR A 140 20.97 -22.14 -5.60
N ALA A 141 20.41 -22.80 -6.61
CA ALA A 141 21.20 -23.54 -7.58
C ALA A 141 21.88 -22.61 -8.61
N ALA A 142 21.24 -21.46 -8.90
CA ALA A 142 21.67 -20.51 -9.89
C ALA A 142 21.69 -19.06 -9.34
N PRO A 143 22.48 -18.16 -9.95
CA PRO A 143 22.55 -16.74 -9.57
C PRO A 143 21.18 -16.06 -9.49
N ILE A 144 20.94 -15.30 -8.43
CA ILE A 144 19.69 -14.59 -8.19
C ILE A 144 19.69 -13.25 -8.93
N ILE A 145 18.65 -12.96 -9.69
CA ILE A 145 18.53 -11.69 -10.43
C ILE A 145 17.40 -10.79 -9.90
N ARG A 146 16.40 -11.37 -9.22
CA ARG A 146 15.26 -10.64 -8.64
C ARG A 146 14.66 -11.44 -7.49
N LEU A 147 14.11 -10.73 -6.51
CA LEU A 147 13.38 -11.29 -5.37
C LEU A 147 11.96 -10.73 -5.29
N SER A 148 11.11 -11.43 -4.55
CA SER A 148 9.90 -10.89 -3.92
C SER A 148 9.63 -11.68 -2.64
N VAL A 149 8.97 -11.05 -1.66
CA VAL A 149 8.55 -11.72 -0.42
C VAL A 149 7.07 -11.47 -0.16
N THR A 150 6.36 -12.51 0.27
CA THR A 150 4.96 -12.38 0.67
C THR A 150 4.84 -11.92 2.12
N SER A 151 3.67 -11.38 2.50
CA SER A 151 3.37 -11.08 3.91
C SER A 151 3.29 -12.32 4.81
N GLY A 152 3.33 -13.53 4.24
CA GLY A 152 3.47 -14.80 4.93
C GLY A 152 4.90 -15.38 4.91
N GLY A 153 5.90 -14.64 4.41
CA GLY A 153 7.31 -15.04 4.45
C GLY A 153 7.72 -16.06 3.38
N ILE A 154 6.92 -16.23 2.33
CA ILE A 154 7.30 -17.02 1.16
C ILE A 154 8.15 -16.13 0.27
N VAL A 155 9.30 -16.64 -0.17
CA VAL A 155 10.22 -15.89 -1.04
C VAL A 155 10.19 -16.46 -2.44
N ALA A 156 9.98 -15.61 -3.44
CA ALA A 156 10.18 -15.98 -4.83
C ALA A 156 11.48 -15.36 -5.34
N ALA A 157 12.27 -16.14 -6.08
CA ALA A 157 13.53 -15.71 -6.65
C ALA A 157 13.59 -16.10 -8.14
N ALA A 158 13.82 -15.12 -9.00
CA ALA A 158 14.23 -15.38 -10.37
C ALA A 158 15.73 -15.72 -10.36
N GLN A 159 16.07 -16.84 -10.98
CA GLN A 159 17.43 -17.36 -11.08
C GLN A 159 17.86 -17.50 -12.53
N ASP A 160 19.07 -17.04 -12.82
CA ASP A 160 19.70 -17.12 -14.13
C ASP A 160 20.41 -18.48 -14.30
N GLU A 161 19.81 -19.36 -15.09
CA GLU A 161 20.32 -20.71 -15.38
C GLU A 161 21.19 -20.73 -16.65
N GLY A 162 21.59 -19.55 -17.16
CA GLY A 162 22.40 -19.36 -18.35
C GLY A 162 21.58 -19.37 -19.63
N THR A 163 20.89 -20.48 -19.93
CA THR A 163 20.03 -20.60 -21.13
C THR A 163 18.56 -20.29 -20.87
N ALA A 164 18.20 -20.10 -19.60
CA ALA A 164 16.83 -19.92 -19.13
C ALA A 164 16.83 -19.07 -17.86
N VAL A 165 15.70 -18.47 -17.56
CA VAL A 165 15.47 -17.84 -16.25
C VAL A 165 14.28 -18.52 -15.61
N SER A 166 14.46 -19.13 -14.45
CA SER A 166 13.39 -19.83 -13.75
C SER A 166 13.03 -19.07 -12.46
N VAL A 167 11.75 -19.06 -12.09
CA VAL A 167 11.29 -18.45 -10.84
C VAL A 167 11.02 -19.55 -9.83
N TYR A 168 11.76 -19.56 -8.73
CA TYR A 168 11.61 -20.55 -7.65
C TYR A 168 11.01 -19.92 -6.42
N PHE A 169 10.16 -20.67 -5.72
CA PHE A 169 9.49 -20.23 -4.51
C PHE A 169 9.94 -21.07 -3.33
N TYR A 170 10.19 -20.38 -2.23
CA TYR A 170 10.84 -20.92 -1.06
C TYR A 170 10.01 -20.67 0.20
N ASP A 171 9.85 -21.72 1.01
CA ASP A 171 9.24 -21.65 2.34
C ASP A 171 10.25 -22.07 3.41
N TYR A 172 10.67 -21.09 4.22
CA TYR A 172 11.66 -21.28 5.28
C TYR A 172 11.23 -22.26 6.37
N ARG A 173 9.92 -22.58 6.43
CA ARG A 173 9.33 -23.51 7.40
C ARG A 173 9.47 -24.97 6.99
N LYS A 174 9.91 -25.25 5.76
CA LYS A 174 10.19 -26.61 5.30
C LYS A 174 11.55 -27.08 5.82
N ASP A 175 11.71 -28.40 5.80
CA ASP A 175 12.97 -29.04 6.18
C ASP A 175 14.09 -28.63 5.22
N GLU A 176 15.33 -28.64 5.73
CA GLU A 176 16.51 -28.28 4.95
C GLU A 176 16.65 -29.16 3.70
N GLY A 177 16.95 -28.53 2.56
CA GLY A 177 16.98 -29.16 1.25
C GLY A 177 15.60 -29.34 0.59
N ARG A 178 14.51 -28.98 1.28
CA ARG A 178 13.11 -29.03 0.79
C ARG A 178 12.41 -27.67 0.85
N GLU A 179 13.17 -26.59 1.03
CA GLU A 179 12.63 -25.23 1.08
C GLU A 179 12.04 -24.79 -0.25
N CYS A 180 12.59 -25.25 -1.38
CA CYS A 180 12.01 -25.01 -2.70
C CYS A 180 10.69 -25.77 -2.82
N ILE A 181 9.57 -25.05 -2.69
CA ILE A 181 8.24 -25.66 -2.69
C ILE A 181 7.65 -25.80 -4.10
N TYR A 182 8.07 -24.96 -5.04
CA TYR A 182 7.72 -25.08 -6.46
C TYR A 182 8.57 -24.14 -7.34
N GLY A 183 8.64 -24.43 -8.64
CA GLY A 183 9.36 -23.65 -9.64
C GLY A 183 8.51 -23.41 -10.88
N ILE A 184 8.64 -22.22 -11.46
CA ILE A 184 8.09 -21.84 -12.76
C ILE A 184 9.28 -21.73 -13.71
N HIS A 185 9.47 -22.77 -14.53
CA HIS A 185 10.56 -22.80 -15.49
C HIS A 185 10.19 -21.96 -16.72
N THR A 186 11.06 -21.00 -17.06
CA THR A 186 10.82 -20.16 -18.23
C THR A 186 11.95 -20.13 -19.23
N THR A 187 11.60 -20.34 -20.51
CA THR A 187 12.53 -20.33 -21.65
C THR A 187 12.06 -19.31 -22.67
N MET A 188 13.01 -18.66 -23.35
CA MET A 188 12.70 -17.66 -24.39
C MET A 188 11.84 -18.25 -25.52
N ASP A 189 12.19 -19.45 -25.99
CA ASP A 189 11.47 -20.13 -27.07
C ASP A 189 10.11 -20.72 -26.62
N GLY A 190 9.84 -20.74 -25.31
CA GLY A 190 8.65 -21.38 -24.74
C GLY A 190 7.75 -20.39 -24.01
N SER A 191 7.95 -20.26 -22.70
CA SER A 191 7.08 -19.48 -21.81
C SER A 191 7.41 -17.99 -21.76
N GLY A 192 8.56 -17.55 -22.28
CA GLY A 192 9.03 -16.17 -22.29
C GLY A 192 9.94 -15.82 -21.10
N TYR A 193 10.52 -14.62 -21.09
CA TYR A 193 11.35 -14.11 -20.00
C TYR A 193 10.50 -13.58 -18.83
N PRO A 194 10.77 -13.92 -17.56
CA PRO A 194 9.94 -13.46 -16.45
C PRO A 194 10.24 -12.00 -16.12
N LEU A 195 9.31 -11.11 -16.43
CA LEU A 195 9.41 -9.68 -16.10
C LEU A 195 9.03 -9.41 -14.65
N ALA A 196 7.95 -10.03 -14.19
CA ALA A 196 7.44 -9.84 -12.84
C ALA A 196 6.82 -11.13 -12.32
N PHE A 197 6.88 -11.32 -11.00
CA PHE A 197 6.28 -12.46 -10.34
C PHE A 197 5.88 -12.06 -8.92
N SER A 198 4.82 -12.69 -8.43
CA SER A 198 4.36 -12.51 -7.05
C SER A 198 3.57 -13.73 -6.60
N ALA A 199 3.39 -13.85 -5.29
CA ALA A 199 2.53 -14.87 -4.71
C ALA A 199 1.55 -14.25 -3.72
N SER A 200 0.44 -14.96 -3.52
CA SER A 200 -0.53 -14.69 -2.47
C SER A 200 0.15 -14.76 -1.10
N SER A 201 -0.43 -14.14 -0.06
CA SER A 201 0.18 -14.05 1.27
C SER A 201 0.70 -15.41 1.77
N GLY A 202 -0.11 -16.47 1.63
CA GLY A 202 0.27 -17.84 2.00
C GLY A 202 1.10 -18.64 0.99
N GLY A 203 1.48 -18.07 -0.15
CA GLY A 203 2.23 -18.77 -1.21
C GLY A 203 1.43 -19.84 -1.96
N ARG A 204 0.10 -19.84 -1.84
CA ARG A 204 -0.71 -20.87 -2.48
C ARG A 204 -0.96 -20.55 -3.96
N LEU A 205 -1.29 -19.29 -4.25
CA LEU A 205 -1.45 -18.80 -5.61
C LEU A 205 -0.21 -18.00 -6.00
N ALA A 206 0.22 -18.12 -7.25
CA ALA A 206 1.28 -17.28 -7.79
C ALA A 206 0.89 -16.71 -9.16
N ALA A 207 1.55 -15.62 -9.52
CA ALA A 207 1.44 -14.95 -10.80
C ALA A 207 2.84 -14.77 -11.38
N ALA A 208 2.98 -14.97 -12.69
CA ALA A 208 4.17 -14.61 -13.44
C ALA A 208 3.78 -13.91 -14.73
N ALA A 209 4.33 -12.72 -14.96
CA ALA A 209 4.27 -12.00 -16.22
C ALA A 209 5.52 -12.33 -17.03
N THR A 210 5.35 -12.99 -18.17
CA THR A 210 6.44 -13.41 -19.05
C THR A 210 6.39 -12.70 -20.38
N LEU A 211 7.52 -12.11 -20.78
CA LEU A 211 7.72 -11.43 -22.05
C LEU A 211 8.15 -12.41 -23.13
N SER A 212 7.49 -12.35 -24.27
CA SER A 212 7.90 -13.05 -25.48
C SER A 212 7.92 -12.07 -26.65
N GLU A 213 8.72 -12.38 -27.67
CA GLU A 213 8.66 -11.68 -28.94
C GLU A 213 7.76 -12.45 -29.90
N ASN A 214 6.88 -11.74 -30.60
CA ASN A 214 6.02 -12.30 -31.61
C ASN A 214 5.97 -11.35 -32.82
N ALA A 215 6.55 -11.78 -33.94
CA ALA A 215 6.62 -11.02 -35.18
C ALA A 215 7.19 -9.59 -35.01
N GLY A 216 8.29 -9.45 -34.26
CA GLY A 216 8.95 -8.17 -33.99
C GLY A 216 8.26 -7.30 -32.95
N ARG A 217 7.23 -7.80 -32.26
CA ARG A 217 6.51 -7.10 -31.20
C ARG A 217 6.66 -7.79 -29.84
N ALA A 218 6.81 -7.00 -28.79
CA ALA A 218 6.75 -7.47 -27.43
C ALA A 218 5.31 -7.85 -27.05
N ASP A 219 5.11 -9.12 -26.66
CA ASP A 219 3.85 -9.63 -26.13
C ASP A 219 4.10 -10.11 -24.69
N THR A 220 3.17 -9.83 -23.77
CA THR A 220 3.26 -10.34 -22.39
C THR A 220 2.18 -11.35 -22.09
N ARG A 221 2.54 -12.44 -21.41
CA ARG A 221 1.60 -13.42 -20.87
C ARG A 221 1.58 -13.32 -19.35
N VAL A 222 0.43 -13.05 -18.75
CA VAL A 222 0.23 -13.13 -17.30
C VAL A 222 -0.38 -14.49 -16.98
N SER A 223 0.41 -15.36 -16.35
CA SER A 223 -0.01 -16.72 -15.99
C SER A 223 -0.20 -16.85 -14.48
N PHE A 224 -1.24 -17.57 -14.10
CA PHE A 224 -1.57 -17.86 -12.70
C PHE A 224 -1.43 -19.34 -12.40
N TYR A 225 -0.96 -19.62 -11.19
CA TYR A 225 -0.63 -20.95 -10.71
C TYR A 225 -1.31 -21.20 -9.38
N ASP A 226 -1.75 -22.43 -9.14
CA ASP A 226 -2.25 -22.88 -7.85
C ASP A 226 -1.41 -24.07 -7.37
N PHE A 227 -0.72 -23.91 -6.24
CA PHE A 227 0.15 -24.94 -5.67
C PHE A 227 -0.56 -25.76 -4.58
N SER A 228 -1.88 -25.61 -4.44
CA SER A 228 -2.69 -26.50 -3.63
C SER A 228 -2.94 -27.85 -4.30
N ALA A 229 -3.61 -28.76 -3.58
CA ALA A 229 -4.06 -30.03 -4.15
C ALA A 229 -4.97 -29.86 -5.37
N ALA A 230 -5.80 -28.81 -5.42
CA ALA A 230 -6.68 -28.53 -6.55
C ALA A 230 -5.89 -28.18 -7.82
N GLY A 231 -4.75 -27.49 -7.65
CA GLY A 231 -3.88 -27.06 -8.73
C GLY A 231 -3.16 -28.20 -9.46
N LYS A 232 -2.97 -29.35 -8.80
CA LYS A 232 -2.37 -30.56 -9.41
C LYS A 232 -3.19 -31.14 -10.57
N ASN A 233 -4.45 -30.72 -10.71
CA ASN A 233 -5.30 -31.11 -11.83
C ASN A 233 -5.01 -30.30 -13.11
N TYR A 234 -4.16 -29.27 -13.03
CA TYR A 234 -3.73 -28.46 -14.17
C TYR A 234 -2.28 -28.80 -14.53
N SER A 235 -1.95 -28.76 -15.83
CA SER A 235 -0.56 -28.91 -16.29
C SER A 235 0.32 -27.86 -15.62
N ASP A 236 1.42 -28.30 -15.03
CA ASP A 236 2.42 -27.45 -14.35
C ASP A 236 1.80 -26.51 -13.31
N ASN A 237 0.68 -26.93 -12.68
CA ASN A 237 -0.09 -26.14 -11.72
C ASN A 237 -0.66 -24.83 -12.28
N LYS A 238 -0.58 -24.61 -13.60
CA LYS A 238 -1.00 -23.38 -14.28
C LYS A 238 -2.49 -23.40 -14.54
N THR A 239 -3.24 -22.60 -13.78
CA THR A 239 -4.71 -22.62 -13.82
C THR A 239 -5.27 -21.83 -15.00
N ILE A 240 -4.65 -20.69 -15.33
CA ILE A 240 -5.08 -19.80 -16.42
C ILE A 240 -3.95 -18.88 -16.86
N SER A 241 -3.96 -18.46 -18.13
CA SER A 241 -3.06 -17.46 -18.69
C SER A 241 -3.84 -16.43 -19.51
N TYR A 242 -3.47 -15.16 -19.36
CA TYR A 242 -3.96 -14.05 -20.18
C TYR A 242 -2.86 -13.56 -21.10
N HIS A 243 -3.20 -13.32 -22.36
CA HIS A 243 -2.26 -12.87 -23.39
C HIS A 243 -2.52 -11.40 -23.74
N TYR A 244 -1.52 -10.56 -23.53
CA TYR A 244 -1.54 -9.13 -23.81
C TYR A 244 -0.61 -8.86 -24.98
N ALA A 245 -1.18 -8.94 -26.19
CA ALA A 245 -0.44 -8.79 -27.43
C ALA A 245 -0.09 -7.31 -27.68
N GLY A 246 1.18 -7.00 -27.85
CA GLY A 246 1.67 -5.64 -28.02
C GLY A 246 1.76 -4.79 -26.76
N ASP A 247 1.46 -5.35 -25.59
CA ASP A 247 1.54 -4.67 -24.31
C ASP A 247 2.64 -5.33 -23.46
N VAL A 248 3.42 -4.50 -22.76
CA VAL A 248 4.41 -4.95 -21.77
C VAL A 248 3.80 -4.85 -20.38
N VAL A 249 3.78 -5.97 -19.63
CA VAL A 249 3.26 -6.01 -18.25
C VAL A 249 4.44 -6.19 -17.29
N PRO A 250 5.14 -5.12 -16.88
CA PRO A 250 6.34 -5.20 -16.05
C PRO A 250 6.03 -5.36 -14.54
N VAL A 251 4.76 -5.30 -14.13
CA VAL A 251 4.36 -5.35 -12.73
C VAL A 251 3.17 -6.28 -12.54
N THR A 252 3.29 -7.18 -11.56
CA THR A 252 2.18 -7.94 -11.01
C THR A 252 2.37 -8.14 -9.51
N ALA A 253 1.32 -7.97 -8.73
CA ALA A 253 1.36 -8.17 -7.30
C ALA A 253 0.02 -8.70 -6.78
N PHE A 254 0.08 -9.57 -5.77
CA PHE A 254 -1.09 -9.92 -4.96
C PHE A 254 -1.35 -8.81 -3.94
N LEU A 255 -2.60 -8.36 -3.88
CA LEU A 255 -3.09 -7.46 -2.83
C LEU A 255 -3.43 -8.25 -1.56
N ASN A 256 -3.90 -9.50 -1.72
CA ASN A 256 -4.23 -10.42 -0.64
C ASN A 256 -4.32 -11.85 -1.20
N ASP A 257 -4.82 -12.82 -0.42
CA ASP A 257 -4.90 -14.23 -0.84
C ASP A 257 -5.88 -14.53 -2.00
N LYS A 258 -6.67 -13.55 -2.44
CA LYS A 258 -7.70 -13.73 -3.47
C LYS A 258 -7.60 -12.72 -4.61
N LYS A 259 -6.98 -11.56 -4.40
CA LYS A 259 -6.91 -10.49 -5.39
C LYS A 259 -5.48 -10.20 -5.78
N ALA A 260 -5.26 -10.01 -7.07
CA ALA A 260 -4.00 -9.57 -7.64
C ALA A 260 -4.27 -8.50 -8.68
N PHE A 261 -3.25 -7.73 -9.01
CA PHE A 261 -3.29 -6.85 -10.16
C PHE A 261 -2.08 -7.09 -11.06
N ALA A 262 -2.25 -6.67 -12.30
CA ALA A 262 -1.14 -6.46 -13.22
C ALA A 262 -1.23 -5.06 -13.80
N LEU A 263 -0.07 -4.46 -14.07
CA LEU A 263 0.01 -3.13 -14.64
C LEU A 263 0.90 -3.18 -15.88
N SER A 264 0.37 -2.69 -16.98
CA SER A 264 1.09 -2.42 -18.22
C SER A 264 1.26 -0.91 -18.39
N ASP A 265 1.88 -0.50 -19.51
CA ASP A 265 1.94 0.89 -19.94
C ASP A 265 0.57 1.48 -20.30
N SER A 266 -0.40 0.67 -20.71
CA SER A 266 -1.69 1.12 -21.24
C SER A 266 -2.91 0.74 -20.40
N ARG A 267 -2.77 -0.18 -19.43
CA ARG A 267 -3.90 -0.65 -18.60
C ARG A 267 -3.49 -1.20 -17.24
N LEU A 268 -4.39 -1.02 -16.27
CA LEU A 268 -4.42 -1.74 -14.99
C LEU A 268 -5.43 -2.89 -15.10
N ILE A 269 -5.02 -4.11 -14.76
CA ILE A 269 -5.89 -5.29 -14.74
C ILE A 269 -6.06 -5.77 -13.30
N ILE A 270 -7.31 -6.01 -12.91
CA ILE A 270 -7.67 -6.58 -11.60
C ILE A 270 -8.11 -8.02 -11.78
N TYR A 271 -7.47 -8.93 -11.03
CA TYR A 271 -7.81 -10.34 -11.00
C TYR A 271 -8.35 -10.74 -9.64
N GLU A 272 -9.31 -11.66 -9.65
CA GLU A 272 -9.88 -12.24 -8.44
C GLU A 272 -10.03 -13.77 -8.55
N ALA A 273 -9.68 -14.46 -7.47
CA ALA A 273 -9.77 -15.91 -7.38
C ALA A 273 -11.24 -16.38 -7.37
N SER A 274 -11.66 -17.01 -8.46
CA SER A 274 -12.92 -17.73 -8.57
C SER A 274 -12.76 -19.15 -8.03
N ASN A 275 -13.69 -19.57 -7.17
CA ASN A 275 -13.65 -20.87 -6.46
C ASN A 275 -12.32 -21.12 -5.72
N GLY A 276 -11.62 -20.04 -5.33
CA GLY A 276 -10.35 -20.11 -4.62
C GLY A 276 -9.14 -20.54 -5.46
N SER A 277 -9.25 -20.85 -6.76
CA SER A 277 -8.11 -21.39 -7.53
C SER A 277 -7.82 -20.59 -8.81
N VAL A 278 -8.87 -20.29 -9.59
CA VAL A 278 -8.71 -19.69 -10.92
C VAL A 278 -8.82 -18.17 -10.83
N MET A 279 -7.75 -17.45 -11.19
CA MET A 279 -7.70 -15.99 -11.17
C MET A 279 -8.41 -15.40 -12.39
N LYS A 280 -9.63 -14.90 -12.22
CA LYS A 280 -10.45 -14.29 -13.29
C LYS A 280 -10.13 -12.81 -13.43
N SER A 281 -9.97 -12.31 -14.67
CA SER A 281 -9.95 -10.87 -14.95
C SER A 281 -11.33 -10.30 -14.64
N MET A 282 -11.39 -9.41 -13.65
CA MET A 282 -12.64 -8.81 -13.16
C MET A 282 -12.85 -7.41 -13.70
N ASN A 283 -11.77 -6.67 -13.92
CA ASN A 283 -11.80 -5.31 -14.43
C ASN A 283 -10.50 -4.98 -15.16
N GLU A 284 -10.61 -4.22 -16.25
CA GLU A 284 -9.48 -3.68 -17.01
C GLU A 284 -9.70 -2.18 -17.19
N VAL A 285 -8.82 -1.38 -16.58
CA VAL A 285 -8.87 0.07 -16.62
C VAL A 285 -7.85 0.55 -17.63
N LEU A 286 -8.31 1.19 -18.71
CA LEU A 286 -7.42 1.86 -19.66
C LEU A 286 -6.79 3.08 -19.01
N LEU A 287 -5.48 3.20 -19.19
CA LEU A 287 -4.66 4.27 -18.64
C LEU A 287 -4.20 5.20 -19.76
N SER A 288 -4.01 6.47 -19.39
CA SER A 288 -3.51 7.49 -20.32
C SER A 288 -2.48 8.36 -19.61
N GLY A 289 -1.39 8.63 -20.31
CA GLY A 289 -0.21 9.29 -19.75
C GLY A 289 0.96 8.33 -19.55
N ARG A 290 2.15 8.88 -19.34
CA ARG A 290 3.36 8.10 -19.09
C ARG A 290 3.41 7.71 -17.63
N ILE A 291 3.38 6.40 -17.35
CA ILE A 291 3.50 5.88 -15.98
C ILE A 291 4.94 6.07 -15.50
N HIS A 292 5.07 6.72 -14.35
CA HIS A 292 6.33 6.95 -13.65
C HIS A 292 6.63 5.85 -12.63
N ALA A 293 5.64 5.52 -11.79
CA ALA A 293 5.78 4.55 -10.71
C ALA A 293 4.45 3.95 -10.29
N VAL A 294 4.52 2.86 -9.53
CA VAL A 294 3.36 2.20 -8.92
C VAL A 294 3.67 1.83 -7.47
N PHE A 295 2.69 2.08 -6.61
CA PHE A 295 2.74 1.76 -5.20
C PHE A 295 1.44 1.06 -4.83
N ASN A 296 1.46 0.12 -3.88
CA ASN A 296 0.25 -0.57 -3.46
C ASN A 296 0.25 -0.90 -1.97
N SER A 297 -0.96 -1.10 -1.45
CA SER A 297 -1.23 -1.77 -0.19
C SER A 297 -2.12 -2.99 -0.45
N GLU A 298 -2.68 -3.58 0.60
CA GLU A 298 -3.68 -4.65 0.46
C GLU A 298 -5.03 -4.16 -0.11
N LYS A 299 -5.27 -2.84 -0.10
CA LYS A 299 -6.57 -2.24 -0.45
C LYS A 299 -6.51 -1.30 -1.65
N PHE A 300 -5.37 -0.63 -1.84
CA PHE A 300 -5.24 0.46 -2.81
C PHE A 300 -4.02 0.26 -3.70
N ILE A 301 -4.12 0.78 -4.92
CA ILE A 301 -3.07 0.84 -5.94
C ILE A 301 -2.95 2.31 -6.34
N GLY A 302 -1.79 2.92 -6.10
CA GLY A 302 -1.45 4.26 -6.59
C GLY A 302 -0.60 4.15 -7.84
N ILE A 303 -1.08 4.73 -8.95
CA ILE A 303 -0.34 4.82 -10.20
C ILE A 303 0.06 6.27 -10.40
N VAL A 304 1.37 6.52 -10.45
CA VAL A 304 1.93 7.86 -10.64
C VAL A 304 2.23 8.06 -12.12
N PHE A 305 1.78 9.17 -12.68
CA PHE A 305 2.00 9.59 -14.05
C PHE A 305 2.86 10.86 -14.07
N ASP A 306 3.73 10.99 -15.06
CA ASP A 306 4.47 12.24 -15.31
C ASP A 306 3.47 13.36 -15.70
N ASP A 307 3.62 14.57 -15.14
CA ASP A 307 2.94 15.76 -15.63
C ASP A 307 3.79 16.42 -16.73
N PRO A 308 3.31 16.51 -17.99
CA PRO A 308 4.09 17.11 -19.06
C PRO A 308 4.27 18.63 -18.93
N ASN A 309 3.53 19.30 -18.05
CA ASN A 309 3.54 20.77 -17.91
C ASN A 309 4.36 21.26 -16.72
N ILE A 310 4.71 20.38 -15.78
CA ILE A 310 5.38 20.74 -14.53
C ILE A 310 6.66 19.90 -14.43
N SER A 311 7.82 20.55 -14.44
CA SER A 311 9.10 19.86 -14.17
C SER A 311 9.04 19.23 -12.78
N ASP A 312 9.36 17.94 -12.68
CA ASP A 312 9.19 17.15 -11.46
C ASP A 312 7.78 17.20 -10.86
N GLY A 313 6.78 17.43 -11.71
CA GLY A 313 5.37 17.32 -11.36
C GLY A 313 4.79 15.97 -11.79
N TYR A 314 3.86 15.47 -10.98
CA TYR A 314 3.24 14.17 -11.17
C TYR A 314 1.77 14.20 -10.80
N ARG A 315 0.99 13.32 -11.42
CA ARG A 315 -0.38 13.00 -11.00
C ARG A 315 -0.41 11.56 -10.50
N MET A 316 -0.88 11.34 -9.28
CA MET A 316 -1.17 9.99 -8.78
C MET A 316 -2.67 9.70 -8.81
N ASP A 317 -3.05 8.68 -9.57
CA ASP A 317 -4.41 8.12 -9.53
C ASP A 317 -4.44 6.95 -8.54
N ILE A 318 -5.41 6.99 -7.61
CA ILE A 318 -5.58 5.95 -6.59
C ILE A 318 -6.77 5.08 -6.97
N TYR A 319 -6.55 3.78 -7.06
CA TYR A 319 -7.55 2.76 -7.36
C TYR A 319 -7.76 1.84 -6.17
N ASN A 320 -8.99 1.38 -5.94
CA ASN A 320 -9.25 0.31 -4.97
C ASN A 320 -8.99 -1.08 -5.58
N SER A 321 -9.12 -2.13 -4.75
CA SER A 321 -8.97 -3.53 -5.18
C SER A 321 -10.01 -4.05 -6.18
N ALA A 322 -10.98 -3.23 -6.61
CA ALA A 322 -11.91 -3.52 -7.70
C ALA A 322 -11.55 -2.77 -8.99
N GLY A 323 -10.50 -1.92 -8.98
CA GLY A 323 -10.09 -1.10 -10.11
C GLY A 323 -10.90 0.19 -10.26
N GLU A 324 -11.68 0.56 -9.25
CA GLU A 324 -12.39 1.84 -9.25
C GLU A 324 -11.44 2.95 -8.79
N LYS A 325 -11.36 4.04 -9.55
CA LYS A 325 -10.58 5.22 -9.16
C LYS A 325 -11.26 5.90 -7.97
N THR A 326 -10.62 5.90 -6.81
CA THR A 326 -11.15 6.51 -5.59
C THR A 326 -10.70 7.94 -5.40
N GLY A 327 -9.53 8.29 -5.91
CA GLY A 327 -8.94 9.62 -5.74
C GLY A 327 -7.91 9.98 -6.80
N VAL A 328 -7.65 11.28 -6.92
CA VAL A 328 -6.58 11.85 -7.74
C VAL A 328 -5.79 12.80 -6.85
N VAL A 329 -4.48 12.72 -6.92
CA VAL A 329 -3.55 13.54 -6.15
C VAL A 329 -2.56 14.19 -7.10
N GLU A 330 -2.52 15.51 -7.11
CA GLU A 330 -1.47 16.27 -7.79
C GLU A 330 -0.26 16.40 -6.87
N ILE A 331 0.92 16.10 -7.40
CA ILE A 331 2.22 16.18 -6.73
C ILE A 331 3.04 17.19 -7.53
N ASP A 332 3.25 18.36 -6.95
CA ASP A 332 3.88 19.53 -7.57
C ASP A 332 5.39 19.63 -7.28
N SER A 333 6.00 18.53 -6.84
CA SER A 333 7.40 18.45 -6.43
C SER A 333 7.96 17.03 -6.60
N ALA A 334 9.29 16.94 -6.66
CA ALA A 334 9.98 15.65 -6.56
C ALA A 334 9.63 14.96 -5.24
N TYR A 335 9.30 13.66 -5.34
CA TYR A 335 9.07 12.79 -4.19
C TYR A 335 10.08 11.64 -4.20
N ARG A 336 10.38 11.11 -3.03
CA ARG A 336 11.29 9.96 -2.85
C ARG A 336 10.53 8.66 -2.69
N GLU A 337 9.41 8.68 -1.97
CA GLU A 337 8.61 7.48 -1.69
C GLU A 337 7.14 7.81 -1.48
N ILE A 338 6.26 6.87 -1.83
CA ILE A 338 4.84 6.91 -1.50
C ILE A 338 4.48 5.69 -0.66
N VAL A 339 3.92 5.91 0.53
CA VAL A 339 3.52 4.85 1.45
C VAL A 339 2.01 4.88 1.64
N PHE A 340 1.35 3.77 1.33
CA PHE A 340 -0.05 3.56 1.70
C PHE A 340 -0.15 2.96 3.10
N SER A 341 -0.95 3.59 3.97
CA SER A 341 -1.27 3.09 5.30
C SER A 341 -2.74 3.32 5.59
N ASP A 342 -3.49 2.23 5.78
CA ASP A 342 -4.95 2.26 5.89
C ASP A 342 -5.59 2.99 4.69
N ASP A 343 -6.32 4.07 4.97
CA ASP A 343 -6.97 4.91 3.97
C ASP A 343 -6.19 6.22 3.72
N ARG A 344 -4.86 6.18 3.90
CA ARG A 344 -3.95 7.32 3.68
C ARG A 344 -2.84 6.96 2.69
N ALA A 345 -2.45 7.94 1.89
CA ALA A 345 -1.25 7.92 1.08
C ALA A 345 -0.31 9.03 1.57
N VAL A 346 0.91 8.66 1.95
CA VAL A 346 1.97 9.58 2.37
C VAL A 346 2.89 9.78 1.18
N VAL A 347 2.99 10.99 0.66
CA VAL A 347 3.96 11.38 -0.36
C VAL A 347 5.11 12.08 0.35
N LEU A 348 6.26 11.41 0.40
CA LEU A 348 7.43 11.86 1.14
C LEU A 348 8.51 12.36 0.16
N GLY A 349 8.84 13.65 0.25
CA GLY A 349 10.04 14.22 -0.36
C GLY A 349 11.22 14.22 0.63
N ASP A 350 12.24 15.03 0.34
CA ASP A 350 13.43 15.09 1.21
C ASP A 350 13.19 15.90 2.51
N ARG A 351 12.49 17.03 2.40
CA ARG A 351 12.21 17.96 3.51
C ARG A 351 10.73 18.31 3.65
N HIS A 352 9.88 17.75 2.81
CA HIS A 352 8.45 17.99 2.84
C HIS A 352 7.68 16.68 2.77
N CYS A 353 6.50 16.66 3.33
CA CYS A 353 5.57 15.54 3.26
C CYS A 353 4.16 16.05 3.05
N LYS A 354 3.45 15.41 2.11
CA LYS A 354 2.01 15.58 1.95
C LYS A 354 1.30 14.27 2.27
N VAL A 355 0.28 14.34 3.13
CA VAL A 355 -0.56 13.19 3.47
C VAL A 355 -1.94 13.39 2.87
N TYR A 356 -2.39 12.42 2.10
CA TYR A 356 -3.69 12.43 1.45
C TYR A 356 -4.56 11.29 2.00
N LYS A 357 -5.87 11.50 2.03
CA LYS A 357 -6.83 10.40 2.05
C LYS A 357 -6.82 9.70 0.69
N THR A 358 -7.19 8.43 0.66
CA THR A 358 -7.29 7.65 -0.59
C THR A 358 -8.41 8.13 -1.54
N ASP A 359 -9.24 9.07 -1.09
CA ASP A 359 -10.18 9.83 -1.92
C ASP A 359 -9.58 11.10 -2.57
N GLY A 360 -8.28 11.33 -2.40
CA GLY A 360 -7.53 12.46 -2.97
C GLY A 360 -7.48 13.71 -2.09
N ARG A 361 -8.19 13.75 -0.95
CA ARG A 361 -8.18 14.94 -0.08
C ARG A 361 -6.88 15.09 0.68
N LEU A 362 -6.27 16.27 0.60
CA LEU A 362 -5.11 16.66 1.42
C LEU A 362 -5.49 16.71 2.91
N LYS A 363 -4.66 16.11 3.75
CA LYS A 363 -4.79 16.07 5.21
C LYS A 363 -3.60 16.65 5.94
N ALA A 364 -2.40 16.57 5.39
CA ALA A 364 -1.24 17.24 5.94
C ALA A 364 -0.33 17.75 4.82
N ASP A 365 0.31 18.89 5.06
CA ASP A 365 1.33 19.48 4.21
C ASP A 365 2.40 20.06 5.15
N ILE A 366 3.47 19.29 5.36
CA ILE A 366 4.45 19.51 6.42
C ILE A 366 5.80 19.78 5.79
N ASP A 367 6.43 20.87 6.21
CA ASP A 367 7.85 21.13 6.02
C ASP A 367 8.59 20.69 7.29
N PHE A 368 9.57 19.79 7.14
CA PHE A 368 10.38 19.26 8.23
C PHE A 368 11.51 20.19 8.65
N GLY A 369 11.64 21.36 8.02
CA GLY A 369 12.75 22.27 8.30
C GLY A 369 14.06 21.54 8.07
N GLU A 370 14.95 21.56 9.06
CA GLU A 370 16.29 20.95 8.97
C GLU A 370 16.33 19.43 9.13
N ASP A 371 15.25 18.78 9.59
CA ASP A 371 15.21 17.34 9.77
C ASP A 371 15.13 16.63 8.39
N ASN A 372 16.17 15.90 8.00
CA ASN A 372 16.16 15.03 6.82
C ASN A 372 15.40 13.74 7.11
N VAL A 373 14.09 13.76 6.90
CA VAL A 373 13.23 12.58 7.14
C VAL A 373 13.45 11.58 6.00
N ARG A 374 13.95 10.38 6.33
CA ARG A 374 14.24 9.25 5.43
C ARG A 374 13.06 8.30 5.26
N LEU A 375 12.26 8.11 6.30
CA LEU A 375 10.98 7.39 6.28
C LEU A 375 9.95 8.09 7.15
N LEU A 376 8.68 7.95 6.80
CA LEU A 376 7.56 8.43 7.60
C LEU A 376 6.45 7.38 7.65
N ILE A 377 6.15 6.86 8.84
CA ILE A 377 5.15 5.83 9.08
C ILE A 377 3.95 6.42 9.83
N PRO A 378 2.76 6.44 9.21
CA PRO A 378 1.53 6.83 9.90
C PRO A 378 1.21 5.91 11.08
N GLN A 379 0.75 6.47 12.19
CA GLN A 379 0.26 5.73 13.34
C GLN A 379 -1.28 5.63 13.31
N PRO A 380 -1.92 4.79 14.16
CA PRO A 380 -3.38 4.64 14.17
C PRO A 380 -4.15 5.96 14.36
N GLN A 381 -3.61 6.91 15.14
CA GLN A 381 -4.14 8.26 15.22
C GLN A 381 -3.77 9.06 13.97
N GLU A 382 -4.73 9.82 13.42
CA GLU A 382 -4.58 10.50 12.13
C GLU A 382 -3.42 11.51 12.10
N ASP A 383 -3.17 12.16 13.25
CA ASP A 383 -2.17 13.20 13.43
C ASP A 383 -0.82 12.67 13.94
N ARG A 384 -0.66 11.37 14.18
CA ARG A 384 0.58 10.81 14.73
C ARG A 384 1.39 10.05 13.69
N PHE A 385 2.69 10.29 13.70
CA PHE A 385 3.65 9.70 12.77
C PHE A 385 4.93 9.32 13.50
N ILE A 386 5.63 8.32 12.97
CA ILE A 386 7.02 8.05 13.36
C ILE A 386 7.88 8.29 12.13
N ALA A 387 8.87 9.14 12.28
CA ALA A 387 9.86 9.45 11.27
C ALA A 387 11.19 8.78 11.61
N VAL A 388 11.92 8.37 10.59
CA VAL A 388 13.33 7.98 10.70
C VAL A 388 14.14 9.06 9.98
N THR A 389 15.11 9.66 10.66
CA THR A 389 16.11 10.55 10.06
C THR A 389 17.44 9.81 9.92
N ASP A 390 18.50 10.52 9.53
CA ASP A 390 19.84 9.94 9.44
C ASP A 390 20.38 9.49 10.81
N SER A 391 19.96 10.14 11.90
CA SER A 391 20.50 9.93 13.26
C SER A 391 19.47 9.61 14.32
N ASP A 392 18.18 9.76 14.06
CA ASP A 392 17.13 9.65 15.07
C ASP A 392 15.89 8.90 14.56
N VAL A 393 15.19 8.27 15.50
CA VAL A 393 13.77 7.92 15.36
C VAL A 393 12.95 8.96 16.12
N ILE A 394 12.02 9.61 15.43
CA ILE A 394 11.27 10.75 15.95
C ILE A 394 9.77 10.42 15.94
N SER A 395 9.12 10.53 17.09
CA SER A 395 7.64 10.52 17.15
C SER A 395 7.12 11.93 16.98
N MET A 396 6.31 12.14 15.94
CA MET A 396 5.77 13.43 15.55
C MET A 396 4.25 13.47 15.73
N GLN A 397 3.75 14.62 16.17
CA GLN A 397 2.33 14.94 16.14
C GLN A 397 2.10 16.15 15.22
N PHE A 398 1.28 15.96 14.19
CA PHE A 398 0.89 17.00 13.24
C PHE A 398 -0.20 17.90 13.85
N ARG A 399 -0.15 19.21 13.58
CA ARG A 399 -1.00 20.24 14.18
C ARG A 399 -1.72 21.12 13.15
#